data_AF-A0A6G1L8X9-F1
#
_entry.id   AF-A0A6G1L8X9-F1
#
_cell.length_a   1.000
_cell.length_b   1.000
_cell.length_c   1.000
_cell.angle_alpha   90.00
_cell.angle_beta   90.00
_cell.angle_gamma   90.00
#
_symmetry.space_group_name_H-M   'P 1'
#
loop_
_entity.id
_entity.type
_entity.pdbx_description
1 polymer ?
#
loop_
_entity_poly.entity_id
_entity_poly.type
_entity_poly.pdbx_seq_one_letter_code
_entity_poly.pdbx_strand_id
1 'polypeptide(L)'
;MDTMIDNITAPPFVLADKSTTEFPRYWIEYPDLFCAPAHEKTPERRILAVLKWFLSSLRGQQCAGRDPGDGVKKPLNAFLGEVFTGECGAEGDECKLVSEQVSHHPPVTACYLWNENHGIRAEGYTRQEINFSGSINIQQIGHAILHIDEYDEDYLIPLPNVKVKGILTGGPYPELSGTYEIVSSSGFLAEIDFSGKSLLGFGGKKNHVVANVYPQDDATRKNAVLMAKGNWSESFTITDSSGQTLDTYNVASASASTFRVPEIEQQDPWESRKAWSGVINGIHRGNMQDVATKKSKLENAQRELRKLPETAEEKWRPLFFRKENQNAMAERLLAIVGKTLNPADTRGAWKFDGGKAASLERPWRKELTPYGGS
;
A
#
# COMPACT_ATOMS: atom_id res chain seq x y z
N MET A 1 5.14 -27.64 -5.96
CA MET A 1 5.54 -27.12 -7.28
C MET A 1 4.82 -25.78 -7.40
N ASP A 2 5.43 -24.75 -6.82
CA ASP A 2 4.82 -23.43 -6.66
C ASP A 2 4.83 -22.69 -7.99
N THR A 3 3.70 -22.72 -8.70
CA THR A 3 3.48 -21.82 -9.82
C THR A 3 3.29 -20.41 -9.27
N MET A 4 4.39 -19.65 -9.21
CA MET A 4 4.37 -18.20 -9.08
C MET A 4 3.46 -17.61 -10.18
N ILE A 5 2.40 -16.91 -9.79
CA ILE A 5 1.38 -16.36 -10.69
C ILE A 5 1.92 -15.20 -11.56
N ASP A 6 3.15 -14.77 -11.33
CA ASP A 6 3.86 -13.80 -12.18
C ASP A 6 3.99 -14.27 -13.64
N ASN A 7 3.93 -15.59 -13.89
CA ASN A 7 3.95 -16.17 -15.24
C ASN A 7 2.56 -16.42 -15.86
N ILE A 8 1.46 -16.10 -15.17
CA ILE A 8 0.11 -16.21 -15.75
C ILE A 8 -0.26 -14.89 -16.42
N THR A 9 -0.14 -14.85 -17.74
CA THR A 9 -0.68 -13.77 -18.58
C THR A 9 -2.20 -13.77 -18.45
N ALA A 10 -2.71 -12.83 -17.65
CA ALA A 10 -4.14 -12.65 -17.49
C ALA A 10 -4.71 -12.05 -18.79
N PRO A 11 -5.91 -12.49 -19.25
CA PRO A 11 -6.55 -11.90 -20.42
C PRO A 11 -6.67 -10.37 -20.29
N PRO A 12 -6.41 -9.59 -21.35
CA PRO A 12 -6.46 -8.12 -21.29
C PRO A 12 -7.73 -7.52 -20.65
N PHE A 13 -8.89 -8.17 -20.76
CA PHE A 13 -10.15 -7.66 -20.19
C PHE A 13 -10.19 -7.66 -18.65
N VAL A 14 -9.36 -8.50 -17.99
CA VAL A 14 -9.25 -8.54 -16.52
C VAL A 14 -8.21 -7.57 -15.96
N LEU A 15 -7.48 -6.84 -16.82
CA LEU A 15 -6.46 -5.88 -16.40
C LEU A 15 -7.09 -4.57 -15.93
N ALA A 16 -6.52 -4.02 -14.86
CA ALA A 16 -6.74 -2.65 -14.45
C ALA A 16 -5.84 -1.72 -15.27
N ASP A 17 -6.19 -0.44 -15.26
CA ASP A 17 -5.44 0.64 -15.89
C ASP A 17 -4.40 1.28 -14.96
N LYS A 18 -4.07 0.60 -13.84
CA LYS A 18 -3.14 1.09 -12.82
C LYS A 18 -2.06 0.06 -12.56
N SER A 19 -0.84 0.54 -12.39
CA SER A 19 0.27 -0.29 -11.92
C SER A 19 0.25 -0.44 -10.40
N THR A 20 0.90 -1.50 -9.90
CA THR A 20 1.09 -1.71 -8.45
C THR A 20 1.81 -0.54 -7.77
N THR A 21 2.68 0.19 -8.48
CA THR A 21 3.35 1.40 -7.96
C THR A 21 2.37 2.53 -7.64
N GLU A 22 1.17 2.55 -8.22
CA GLU A 22 0.16 3.57 -7.94
C GLU A 22 -0.64 3.30 -6.66
N PHE A 23 -0.65 2.07 -6.16
CA PHE A 23 -1.50 1.67 -5.04
C PHE A 23 -1.22 2.43 -3.74
N PRO A 24 0.05 2.73 -3.38
CA PRO A 24 0.35 3.52 -2.19
C PRO A 24 -0.40 4.86 -2.08
N ARG A 25 -0.92 5.42 -3.17
CA ARG A 25 -1.71 6.66 -3.14
C ARG A 25 -2.99 6.57 -2.31
N TYR A 26 -3.58 5.37 -2.16
CA TYR A 26 -4.82 5.20 -1.39
C TYR A 26 -4.62 5.41 0.11
N TRP A 27 -3.37 5.36 0.59
CA TRP A 27 -3.04 5.73 1.96
C TRP A 27 -3.15 7.23 2.24
N ILE A 28 -3.19 8.10 1.22
CA ILE A 28 -3.34 9.55 1.40
C ILE A 28 -4.59 10.11 0.72
N GLU A 29 -5.48 9.26 0.18
CA GLU A 29 -6.68 9.71 -0.54
C GLU A 29 -7.66 10.51 0.34
N TYR A 30 -7.51 10.42 1.66
CA TYR A 30 -8.18 11.25 2.66
C TYR A 30 -7.12 12.03 3.46
N PRO A 31 -6.64 13.19 2.96
CA PRO A 31 -5.61 14.00 3.61
C PRO A 31 -5.92 14.32 5.07
N ASP A 32 -7.16 14.71 5.38
CA ASP A 32 -7.60 15.00 6.75
C ASP A 32 -7.40 13.80 7.70
N LEU A 33 -7.61 12.56 7.22
CA LEU A 33 -7.38 11.37 8.04
C LEU A 33 -5.90 11.04 8.16
N PHE A 34 -5.12 11.18 7.08
CA PHE A 34 -3.67 10.96 7.12
C PHE A 34 -2.99 11.91 8.10
N CYS A 35 -3.42 13.18 8.12
CA CYS A 35 -2.83 14.23 8.96
C CYS A 35 -3.41 14.30 10.38
N ALA A 36 -4.62 13.75 10.63
CA ALA A 36 -5.29 13.79 11.93
C ALA A 36 -4.41 13.36 13.13
N PRO A 37 -3.57 12.31 13.05
CA PRO A 37 -2.73 11.93 14.18
C PRO A 37 -1.80 13.05 14.67
N ALA A 38 -1.35 13.94 13.78
CA ALA A 38 -0.49 15.06 14.15
C ALA A 38 -1.22 16.10 15.02
N HIS A 39 -2.55 16.18 14.94
CA HIS A 39 -3.34 17.19 15.65
C HIS A 39 -3.83 16.71 17.02
N GLU A 40 -3.74 15.41 17.30
CA GLU A 40 -4.22 14.80 18.53
C GLU A 40 -3.21 14.91 19.69
N LYS A 41 -3.68 15.38 20.85
CA LYS A 41 -2.80 15.76 21.97
C LYS A 41 -2.38 14.61 22.88
N THR A 42 -3.20 13.58 23.01
CA THR A 42 -2.88 12.43 23.86
C THR A 42 -2.44 11.23 23.02
N PRO A 43 -1.49 10.40 23.50
CA PRO A 43 -1.08 9.17 22.80
C PRO A 43 -2.26 8.25 22.43
N GLU A 44 -3.24 8.14 23.33
CA GLU A 44 -4.47 7.36 23.12
C GLU A 44 -5.29 7.88 21.93
N ARG A 45 -5.45 9.21 21.81
CA ARG A 45 -6.18 9.82 20.69
C ARG A 45 -5.39 9.74 19.39
N ARG A 46 -4.05 9.84 19.45
CA ARG A 46 -3.20 9.67 18.26
C ARG A 46 -3.29 8.26 17.69
N ILE A 47 -3.13 7.21 18.51
CA ILE A 47 -3.28 5.83 18.00
C ILE A 47 -4.69 5.56 17.48
N LEU A 48 -5.72 6.18 18.07
CA LEU A 48 -7.07 6.10 17.53
C LEU A 48 -7.18 6.73 16.13
N ALA A 49 -6.58 7.91 15.93
CA ALA A 49 -6.53 8.58 14.64
C ALA A 49 -5.76 7.73 13.61
N VAL A 50 -4.63 7.13 13.99
CA VAL A 50 -3.86 6.21 13.14
C VAL A 50 -4.69 4.97 12.76
N LEU A 51 -5.41 4.38 13.70
CA LEU A 51 -6.30 3.24 13.44
C LEU A 51 -7.43 3.63 12.49
N LYS A 52 -8.08 4.79 12.72
CA LYS A 52 -9.14 5.29 11.84
C LYS A 52 -8.62 5.54 10.43
N TRP A 53 -7.49 6.20 10.29
CA TRP A 53 -6.82 6.39 9.00
C TRP A 53 -6.55 5.07 8.28
N PHE A 54 -5.91 4.13 8.98
CA PHE A 54 -5.59 2.82 8.44
C PHE A 54 -6.84 2.10 7.91
N LEU A 55 -7.90 2.00 8.73
CA LEU A 55 -9.14 1.31 8.36
C LEU A 55 -9.86 1.99 7.19
N SER A 56 -9.89 3.33 7.17
CA SER A 56 -10.55 4.10 6.11
C SER A 56 -9.86 3.97 4.76
N SER A 57 -8.52 3.81 4.74
CA SER A 57 -7.75 3.61 3.51
C SER A 57 -7.86 2.20 2.91
N LEU A 58 -8.36 1.20 3.66
CA LEU A 58 -8.43 -0.18 3.19
C LEU A 58 -9.34 -0.32 1.96
N ARG A 59 -10.45 0.42 1.87
CA ARG A 59 -11.35 0.35 0.71
C ARG A 59 -10.63 0.74 -0.58
N GLY A 60 -10.00 1.92 -0.62
CA GLY A 60 -9.23 2.36 -1.79
C GLY A 60 -8.08 1.40 -2.10
N GLN A 61 -7.34 0.98 -1.07
CA GLN A 61 -6.19 0.09 -1.21
C GLN A 61 -6.54 -1.29 -1.78
N GLN A 62 -7.64 -1.90 -1.32
CA GLN A 62 -8.02 -3.26 -1.75
C GLN A 62 -8.87 -3.28 -3.02
N CYS A 63 -9.59 -2.19 -3.34
CA CYS A 63 -10.38 -2.07 -4.56
C CYS A 63 -9.67 -1.27 -5.67
N ALA A 64 -8.45 -0.79 -5.43
CA ALA A 64 -7.71 0.10 -6.34
C ALA A 64 -8.54 1.31 -6.80
N GLY A 65 -9.27 1.92 -5.86
CA GLY A 65 -10.17 3.06 -6.09
C GLY A 65 -11.41 2.75 -6.96
N ARG A 66 -11.67 1.47 -7.27
CA ARG A 66 -12.89 1.04 -7.99
C ARG A 66 -14.06 0.92 -7.02
N ASP A 67 -15.27 1.04 -7.56
CA ASP A 67 -16.45 0.65 -6.78
C ASP A 67 -16.39 -0.86 -6.49
N PRO A 68 -16.66 -1.31 -5.24
CA PRO A 68 -16.68 -2.73 -4.90
C PRO A 68 -17.62 -3.57 -5.78
N GLY A 69 -18.70 -2.98 -6.33
CA GLY A 69 -19.63 -3.63 -7.24
C GLY A 69 -19.05 -3.92 -8.63
N ASP A 70 -18.03 -3.18 -9.06
CA ASP A 70 -17.37 -3.37 -10.36
C ASP A 70 -16.37 -4.54 -10.37
N GLY A 71 -16.13 -5.14 -9.20
CA GLY A 71 -15.14 -6.19 -8.99
C GLY A 71 -13.69 -5.71 -9.09
N VAL A 72 -12.78 -6.54 -8.55
CA VAL A 72 -11.34 -6.27 -8.63
C VAL A 72 -10.76 -6.72 -9.96
N LYS A 73 -9.82 -5.93 -10.47
CA LYS A 73 -9.05 -6.23 -11.68
C LYS A 73 -7.57 -6.42 -11.33
N LYS A 74 -6.85 -7.20 -12.13
CA LYS A 74 -5.41 -7.42 -11.96
C LYS A 74 -4.67 -6.13 -12.32
N PRO A 75 -3.90 -5.51 -11.42
CA PRO A 75 -3.08 -4.35 -11.76
C PRO A 75 -1.99 -4.70 -12.79
N LEU A 76 -1.44 -3.68 -13.44
CA LEU A 76 -0.23 -3.84 -14.23
C LEU A 76 0.92 -4.20 -13.27
N ASN A 77 1.67 -5.24 -13.62
CA ASN A 77 2.82 -5.69 -12.83
C ASN A 77 3.95 -4.69 -13.03
N ALA A 78 4.35 -3.98 -11.97
CA ALA A 78 5.38 -2.98 -12.08
C ALA A 78 6.73 -3.55 -12.57
N PHE A 79 7.37 -2.83 -13.47
CA PHE A 79 8.71 -3.18 -13.93
C PHE A 79 9.79 -2.60 -13.00
N LEU A 80 11.00 -3.16 -13.02
CA LEU A 80 12.08 -2.73 -12.13
C LEU A 80 12.40 -1.25 -12.35
N GLY A 81 12.38 -0.46 -11.28
CA GLY A 81 12.64 0.97 -11.31
C GLY A 81 11.50 1.84 -11.83
N GLU A 82 10.32 1.27 -12.06
CA GLU A 82 9.11 2.05 -12.30
C GLU A 82 8.82 2.97 -11.10
N VAL A 83 8.48 4.23 -11.38
CA VAL A 83 8.19 5.25 -10.36
C VAL A 83 6.76 5.75 -10.50
N PHE A 84 6.13 6.10 -9.38
CA PHE A 84 4.92 6.89 -9.37
C PHE A 84 5.04 8.02 -8.36
N THR A 85 4.83 9.26 -8.82
CA THR A 85 4.82 10.46 -7.98
C THR A 85 3.52 11.22 -8.15
N GLY A 86 3.06 11.88 -7.09
CA GLY A 86 1.90 12.76 -7.15
C GLY A 86 1.48 13.25 -5.78
N GLU A 87 0.31 13.87 -5.74
CA GLU A 87 -0.16 14.59 -4.57
C GLU A 87 -1.70 14.67 -4.52
N CYS A 88 -2.23 14.98 -3.35
CA CYS A 88 -3.64 15.30 -3.16
C CYS A 88 -3.82 16.23 -1.95
N GLY A 89 -4.99 16.84 -1.81
CA GLY A 89 -5.26 17.83 -0.77
C GLY A 89 -5.32 19.25 -1.33
N ALA A 90 -5.46 20.23 -0.43
CA ALA A 90 -5.55 21.64 -0.76
C ALA A 90 -4.21 22.20 -1.26
N GLU A 91 -4.28 23.25 -2.08
CA GLU A 91 -3.09 23.94 -2.56
C GLU A 91 -2.30 24.54 -1.39
N GLY A 92 -1.01 24.25 -1.34
CA GLY A 92 -0.11 24.64 -0.25
C GLY A 92 -0.23 23.79 1.00
N ASP A 93 -1.06 22.74 1.01
CA ASP A 93 -1.23 21.78 2.12
C ASP A 93 -1.40 20.34 1.61
N GLU A 94 -0.60 19.98 0.61
CA GLU A 94 -0.71 18.71 -0.07
C GLU A 94 -0.10 17.56 0.74
N CYS A 95 -0.80 16.42 0.76
CA CYS A 95 -0.16 15.13 0.98
C CYS A 95 0.50 14.67 -0.32
N LYS A 96 1.77 14.32 -0.25
CA LYS A 96 2.60 13.91 -1.39
C LYS A 96 2.99 12.45 -1.28
N LEU A 97 3.24 11.83 -2.42
CA LEU A 97 3.67 10.45 -2.56
C LEU A 97 4.83 10.34 -3.56
N VAL A 98 5.79 9.50 -3.21
CA VAL A 98 6.66 8.81 -4.17
C VAL A 98 6.65 7.31 -3.91
N SER A 99 6.53 6.53 -4.98
CA SER A 99 6.56 5.07 -4.97
C SER A 99 7.51 4.59 -6.05
N GLU A 100 8.29 3.55 -5.76
CA GLU A 100 9.26 2.97 -6.69
C GLU A 100 9.27 1.44 -6.60
N GLN A 101 9.33 0.78 -7.74
CA GLN A 101 9.56 -0.66 -7.83
C GLN A 101 11.05 -0.96 -7.64
N VAL A 102 11.44 -1.19 -6.38
CA VAL A 102 12.84 -1.38 -5.97
C VAL A 102 13.40 -2.77 -6.27
N SER A 103 12.55 -3.75 -6.57
CA SER A 103 12.91 -5.13 -6.95
C SER A 103 11.81 -5.73 -7.84
N HIS A 104 12.16 -6.64 -8.76
CA HIS A 104 11.19 -7.29 -9.64
C HIS A 104 11.13 -8.82 -9.46
N HIS A 105 12.24 -9.45 -9.06
CA HIS A 105 12.32 -10.85 -8.68
C HIS A 105 13.01 -11.01 -7.30
N PRO A 106 12.23 -11.10 -6.21
CA PRO A 106 10.76 -10.96 -6.13
C PRO A 106 10.29 -9.50 -6.33
N PRO A 107 9.00 -9.26 -6.65
CA PRO A 107 8.47 -7.91 -6.80
C PRO A 107 8.39 -7.20 -5.45
N VAL A 108 9.06 -6.05 -5.32
CA VAL A 108 9.01 -5.19 -4.14
C VAL A 108 8.76 -3.75 -4.56
N THR A 109 7.71 -3.16 -4.00
CA THR A 109 7.38 -1.74 -4.16
C THR A 109 7.68 -1.03 -2.85
N ALA A 110 8.47 0.04 -2.88
CA ALA A 110 8.69 0.94 -1.74
C ALA A 110 7.95 2.26 -1.96
N CYS A 111 7.48 2.89 -0.88
CA CYS A 111 6.81 4.18 -0.94
C CYS A 111 7.18 5.09 0.23
N TYR A 112 7.03 6.39 -0.02
CA TYR A 112 7.16 7.46 0.95
C TYR A 112 6.01 8.43 0.76
N LEU A 113 5.29 8.72 1.85
CA LEU A 113 4.10 9.56 1.93
C LEU A 113 4.38 10.65 2.95
N TRP A 114 4.01 11.90 2.68
CA TRP A 114 4.22 12.96 3.67
C TRP A 114 3.34 14.17 3.43
N ASN A 115 3.13 14.95 4.49
CA ASN A 115 2.67 16.33 4.42
C ASN A 115 3.63 17.16 5.29
N GLU A 116 4.33 18.12 4.67
CA GLU A 116 5.34 18.91 5.37
C GLU A 116 4.75 19.84 6.44
N ASN A 117 3.58 20.42 6.17
CA ASN A 117 2.97 21.42 7.07
C ASN A 117 2.50 20.81 8.40
N HIS A 118 2.10 19.54 8.36
CA HIS A 118 1.62 18.81 9.52
C HIS A 118 2.72 17.96 10.20
N GLY A 119 3.94 17.94 9.65
CA GLY A 119 5.05 17.19 10.24
C GLY A 119 4.75 15.69 10.34
N ILE A 120 4.09 15.12 9.33
CA ILE A 120 3.69 13.73 9.32
C ILE A 120 4.17 13.04 8.05
N ARG A 121 4.75 11.84 8.20
CA ARG A 121 5.28 11.05 7.10
C ARG A 121 5.08 9.56 7.34
N ALA A 122 4.92 8.78 6.29
CA ALA A 122 5.00 7.34 6.32
C ALA A 122 5.98 6.82 5.27
N GLU A 123 6.79 5.84 5.64
CA GLU A 123 7.62 5.09 4.70
C GLU A 123 7.31 3.60 4.80
N GLY A 124 7.24 2.91 3.67
CA GLY A 124 6.91 1.49 3.68
C GLY A 124 7.39 0.77 2.44
N TYR A 125 7.38 -0.55 2.53
CA TYR A 125 7.66 -1.40 1.38
C TYR A 125 6.91 -2.72 1.51
N THR A 126 6.55 -3.29 0.37
CA THR A 126 5.84 -4.56 0.32
C THR A 126 6.37 -5.46 -0.80
N ARG A 127 6.60 -6.72 -0.45
CA ARG A 127 6.67 -7.84 -1.39
C ARG A 127 5.33 -8.54 -1.41
N GLN A 128 4.85 -8.85 -2.61
CA GLN A 128 3.64 -9.63 -2.79
C GLN A 128 3.99 -11.05 -3.22
N GLU A 129 3.42 -12.03 -2.52
CA GLU A 129 3.43 -13.42 -2.95
C GLU A 129 2.00 -13.86 -3.25
N ILE A 130 1.77 -14.30 -4.48
CA ILE A 130 0.44 -14.65 -4.95
C ILE A 130 0.39 -16.15 -5.18
N ASN A 131 -0.55 -16.83 -4.52
CA ASN A 131 -0.85 -18.25 -4.73
C ASN A 131 -2.32 -18.46 -5.12
N PHE A 132 -2.61 -19.57 -5.80
CA PHE A 132 -3.96 -19.91 -6.25
C PHE A 132 -4.41 -21.25 -5.63
N SER A 133 -5.52 -21.22 -4.89
CA SER A 133 -6.13 -22.39 -4.26
C SER A 133 -7.66 -22.28 -4.30
N GLY A 134 -8.25 -22.31 -5.51
CA GLY A 134 -9.68 -22.04 -5.74
C GLY A 134 -10.09 -20.56 -5.53
N SER A 135 -9.14 -19.76 -5.06
CA SER A 135 -9.18 -18.31 -4.84
C SER A 135 -7.75 -17.80 -4.99
N ILE A 136 -7.58 -16.51 -5.26
CA ILE A 136 -6.25 -15.89 -5.29
C ILE A 136 -5.95 -15.43 -3.87
N ASN A 137 -4.89 -15.94 -3.25
CA ASN A 137 -4.41 -15.42 -1.96
C ASN A 137 -3.12 -14.63 -2.21
N ILE A 138 -3.09 -13.42 -1.68
CA ILE A 138 -2.02 -12.45 -1.79
C ILE A 138 -1.46 -12.25 -0.39
N GLN A 139 -0.27 -12.78 -0.16
CA GLN A 139 0.49 -12.52 1.05
C GLN A 139 1.28 -11.23 0.89
N GLN A 140 1.11 -10.31 1.81
CA GLN A 140 1.87 -9.06 1.87
C GLN A 140 3.01 -9.26 2.87
N ILE A 141 4.25 -9.12 2.41
CA ILE A 141 5.45 -9.24 3.24
C ILE A 141 6.14 -7.88 3.29
N GLY A 142 6.26 -7.32 4.49
CA GLY A 142 6.75 -5.97 4.70
C GLY A 142 5.96 -5.26 5.79
N HIS A 143 6.19 -3.97 5.93
CA HIS A 143 5.49 -3.09 6.86
C HIS A 143 5.67 -1.64 6.39
N ALA A 144 4.97 -0.72 7.05
CA ALA A 144 5.27 0.70 6.98
C ALA A 144 5.55 1.26 8.39
N ILE A 145 6.26 2.39 8.44
CA ILE A 145 6.46 3.20 9.63
C ILE A 145 5.83 4.57 9.34
N LEU A 146 4.83 4.95 10.13
CA LEU A 146 4.30 6.33 10.19
C LEU A 146 5.04 7.06 11.32
N HIS A 147 5.45 8.30 11.08
CA HIS A 147 6.13 9.16 12.05
C HIS A 147 5.43 10.51 12.17
N ILE A 148 5.34 11.01 13.40
CA ILE A 148 4.79 12.33 13.74
C ILE A 148 5.87 13.18 14.42
N ASP A 149 6.26 14.28 13.77
CA ASP A 149 7.38 15.13 14.18
C ASP A 149 7.15 15.82 15.53
N GLU A 150 5.93 16.32 15.80
CA GLU A 150 5.61 17.05 17.05
C GLU A 150 5.90 16.21 18.31
N TYR A 151 5.81 14.88 18.21
CA TYR A 151 5.90 13.98 19.37
C TYR A 151 7.10 13.02 19.32
N ASP A 152 7.90 13.03 18.25
CA ASP A 152 8.91 12.00 17.97
C ASP A 152 8.32 10.59 18.13
N GLU A 153 7.15 10.38 17.51
CA GLU A 153 6.32 9.19 17.70
C GLU A 153 6.20 8.38 16.41
N ASP A 154 6.46 7.08 16.51
CA ASP A 154 6.48 6.15 15.40
C ASP A 154 5.43 5.06 15.57
N TYR A 155 4.83 4.66 14.45
CA TYR A 155 3.83 3.60 14.39
C TYR A 155 4.24 2.57 13.35
N LEU A 156 4.33 1.31 13.77
CA LEU A 156 4.40 0.18 12.86
C LEU A 156 3.01 -0.07 12.28
N ILE A 157 2.88 0.07 10.97
CA ILE A 157 1.64 -0.17 10.24
C ILE A 157 1.72 -1.53 9.53
N PRO A 158 0.78 -2.45 9.79
CA PRO A 158 0.80 -3.78 9.18
C PRO A 158 0.29 -3.73 7.74
N LEU A 159 0.62 -4.78 6.98
CA LEU A 159 0.09 -5.01 5.64
C LEU A 159 -0.78 -6.28 5.65
N PRO A 160 -2.12 -6.17 5.70
CA PRO A 160 -2.99 -7.33 5.74
C PRO A 160 -2.91 -8.19 4.48
N ASN A 161 -2.97 -9.51 4.66
CA ASN A 161 -3.09 -10.46 3.57
C ASN A 161 -4.49 -10.36 2.96
N VAL A 162 -4.55 -10.57 1.65
CA VAL A 162 -5.78 -10.40 0.87
C VAL A 162 -6.14 -11.71 0.20
N LYS A 163 -7.41 -12.07 0.27
CA LYS A 163 -7.98 -13.18 -0.48
C LYS A 163 -9.00 -12.65 -1.47
N VAL A 164 -8.75 -12.82 -2.77
CA VAL A 164 -9.73 -12.50 -3.80
C VAL A 164 -10.68 -13.68 -3.96
N LYS A 165 -11.92 -13.49 -3.48
CA LYS A 165 -13.02 -14.45 -3.56
C LYS A 165 -13.93 -14.10 -4.74
N GLY A 166 -14.88 -14.98 -5.08
CA GLY A 166 -15.92 -14.70 -6.08
C GLY A 166 -15.48 -14.78 -7.55
N ILE A 167 -14.26 -15.25 -7.82
CA ILE A 167 -13.72 -15.39 -9.18
C ILE A 167 -14.59 -16.35 -10.03
N LEU A 168 -14.94 -17.52 -9.49
CA LEU A 168 -15.77 -18.51 -10.19
C LEU A 168 -17.23 -18.06 -10.36
N THR A 169 -17.70 -17.13 -9.53
CA THR A 169 -19.07 -16.60 -9.58
C THR A 169 -19.16 -15.31 -10.39
N GLY A 170 -18.08 -14.87 -11.05
CA GLY A 170 -18.07 -13.72 -11.95
C GLY A 170 -18.03 -12.34 -11.28
N GLY A 171 -17.84 -12.28 -9.97
CA GLY A 171 -17.79 -11.03 -9.20
C GLY A 171 -16.64 -11.07 -8.21
N PRO A 172 -15.39 -10.85 -8.64
CA PRO A 172 -14.22 -10.96 -7.78
C PRO A 172 -14.20 -9.82 -6.75
N TYR A 173 -14.02 -10.14 -5.47
CA TYR A 173 -13.95 -9.14 -4.38
C TYR A 173 -12.82 -9.47 -3.40
N PRO A 174 -12.18 -8.45 -2.80
CA PRO A 174 -11.13 -8.65 -1.82
C PRO A 174 -11.74 -8.97 -0.46
N GLU A 175 -11.10 -9.85 0.28
CA GLU A 175 -11.37 -10.11 1.69
C GLU A 175 -10.05 -10.12 2.46
N LEU A 176 -9.98 -9.36 3.55
CA LEU A 176 -8.86 -9.42 4.48
C LEU A 176 -9.07 -10.56 5.46
N SER A 177 -7.99 -11.13 6.00
CA SER A 177 -8.09 -12.22 6.98
C SER A 177 -6.90 -12.25 7.91
N GLY A 178 -7.12 -12.71 9.14
CA GLY A 178 -6.09 -12.80 10.18
C GLY A 178 -6.13 -11.63 11.15
N THR A 179 -5.18 -11.64 12.07
CA THR A 179 -5.01 -10.62 13.12
C THR A 179 -3.71 -9.87 12.88
N TYR A 180 -3.76 -8.55 13.01
CA TYR A 180 -2.64 -7.64 12.78
C TYR A 180 -2.58 -6.58 13.86
N GLU A 181 -1.40 -6.04 14.12
CA GLU A 181 -1.20 -5.01 15.13
C GLU A 181 -0.65 -3.73 14.51
N ILE A 182 -1.24 -2.59 14.88
CA ILE A 182 -0.59 -1.28 14.80
C ILE A 182 0.12 -1.07 16.14
N VAL A 183 1.42 -0.83 16.12
CA VAL A 183 2.23 -0.69 17.35
C VAL A 183 2.82 0.70 17.41
N SER A 184 2.54 1.45 18.47
CA SER A 184 3.09 2.80 18.67
C SER A 184 4.34 2.79 19.55
N SER A 185 5.27 3.73 19.33
CA SER A 185 6.38 3.99 20.26
C SER A 185 5.92 4.63 21.59
N SER A 186 4.69 5.14 21.69
CA SER A 186 4.14 5.83 22.86
C SER A 186 3.45 4.93 23.89
N GLY A 187 3.60 3.60 23.74
CA GLY A 187 3.11 2.64 24.74
C GLY A 187 1.68 2.15 24.50
N PHE A 188 1.13 2.33 23.30
CA PHE A 188 -0.15 1.73 22.89
C PHE A 188 0.02 0.77 21.71
N LEU A 189 -0.93 -0.16 21.56
CA LEU A 189 -1.10 -0.94 20.34
C LEU A 189 -2.58 -1.13 20.01
N ALA A 190 -2.90 -1.29 18.73
CA ALA A 190 -4.22 -1.67 18.25
C ALA A 190 -4.15 -3.05 17.60
N GLU A 191 -4.85 -4.04 18.17
CA GLU A 191 -5.03 -5.36 17.57
C GLU A 191 -6.26 -5.35 16.66
N ILE A 192 -6.13 -5.80 15.42
CA ILE A 192 -7.13 -5.71 14.35
C ILE A 192 -7.41 -7.12 13.82
N ASP A 193 -8.63 -7.62 14.02
CA ASP A 193 -9.10 -8.91 13.56
C ASP A 193 -10.02 -8.77 12.33
N PHE A 194 -9.59 -9.36 11.21
CA PHE A 194 -10.35 -9.47 9.97
C PHE A 194 -10.97 -10.87 9.76
N SER A 195 -10.84 -11.78 10.72
CA SER A 195 -11.27 -13.17 10.57
C SER A 195 -12.78 -13.36 10.39
N GLY A 196 -13.58 -12.36 10.77
CA GLY A 196 -15.03 -12.43 10.65
C GLY A 196 -15.68 -13.49 11.56
N LYS A 197 -14.95 -14.02 12.56
CA LYS A 197 -15.46 -15.05 13.47
C LYS A 197 -16.57 -14.46 14.36
N SER A 198 -17.81 -14.89 14.12
CA SER A 198 -18.87 -14.80 15.12
C SER A 198 -18.70 -15.89 16.18
N LEU A 199 -18.95 -15.58 17.45
CA LEU A 199 -18.97 -16.54 18.58
C LEU A 199 -19.88 -17.76 18.35
N LEU A 200 -20.75 -17.75 17.34
CA LEU A 200 -21.77 -18.76 17.05
C LEU A 200 -21.60 -19.51 15.71
N GLY A 201 -20.47 -19.38 15.01
CA GLY A 201 -20.13 -20.26 13.89
C GLY A 201 -20.95 -20.09 12.60
N PHE A 202 -21.92 -19.18 12.54
CA PHE A 202 -22.57 -18.75 11.30
C PHE A 202 -21.74 -17.62 10.65
N GLY A 203 -21.50 -17.75 9.34
CA GLY A 203 -20.55 -16.93 8.58
C GLY A 203 -20.63 -15.43 8.86
N GLY A 204 -19.47 -14.79 9.03
CA GLY A 204 -19.35 -13.35 9.21
C GLY A 204 -19.83 -12.57 7.98
N LYS A 205 -20.26 -11.33 8.20
CA LYS A 205 -20.50 -10.37 7.12
C LYS A 205 -19.17 -10.16 6.37
N LYS A 206 -19.23 -10.01 5.04
CA LYS A 206 -18.06 -9.68 4.21
C LYS A 206 -17.36 -8.46 4.80
N ASN A 207 -16.03 -8.45 4.74
CA ASN A 207 -15.20 -7.30 5.10
C ASN A 207 -15.39 -6.85 6.56
N HIS A 208 -15.75 -7.77 7.45
CA HIS A 208 -15.86 -7.48 8.87
C HIS A 208 -14.51 -7.08 9.48
N VAL A 209 -14.55 -6.16 10.44
CA VAL A 209 -13.39 -5.79 11.25
C VAL A 209 -13.80 -5.56 12.70
N VAL A 210 -12.95 -6.04 13.61
CA VAL A 210 -12.93 -5.65 15.02
C VAL A 210 -11.51 -5.23 15.35
N ALA A 211 -11.32 -4.03 15.87
CA ALA A 211 -10.05 -3.55 16.35
C ALA A 211 -10.17 -3.11 17.81
N ASN A 212 -9.21 -3.47 18.64
CA ASN A 212 -9.16 -3.11 20.05
C ASN A 212 -7.82 -2.45 20.36
N VAL A 213 -7.85 -1.31 21.04
CA VAL A 213 -6.66 -0.57 21.47
C VAL A 213 -6.35 -0.91 22.92
N TYR A 214 -5.09 -1.19 23.22
CA TYR A 214 -4.60 -1.54 24.54
C TYR A 214 -3.34 -0.75 24.89
N PRO A 215 -3.14 -0.38 26.17
CA PRO A 215 -1.82 -0.08 26.70
C PRO A 215 -0.88 -1.27 26.48
N GLN A 216 0.37 -1.03 26.09
CA GLN A 216 1.32 -2.11 25.75
C GLN A 216 1.65 -3.01 26.94
N ASP A 217 1.62 -2.47 28.15
CA ASP A 217 1.85 -3.17 29.41
C ASP A 217 0.67 -4.04 29.86
N ASP A 218 -0.52 -3.92 29.24
CA ASP A 218 -1.60 -4.90 29.40
C ASP A 218 -1.28 -6.18 28.61
N ALA A 219 -0.48 -7.05 29.25
CA ALA A 219 -0.14 -8.36 28.72
C ALA A 219 -1.35 -9.29 28.53
N THR A 220 -2.48 -9.01 29.20
CA THR A 220 -3.68 -9.85 29.08
C THR A 220 -4.51 -9.52 27.85
N ARG A 221 -4.36 -8.30 27.30
CA ARG A 221 -5.18 -7.79 26.18
C ARG A 221 -6.68 -7.95 26.44
N LYS A 222 -7.12 -7.75 27.68
CA LYS A 222 -8.53 -7.93 28.09
C LYS A 222 -9.27 -6.62 28.26
N ASN A 223 -8.57 -5.54 28.58
CA ASN A 223 -9.17 -4.26 28.91
C ASN A 223 -8.89 -3.26 27.79
N ALA A 224 -9.64 -3.39 26.69
CA ALA A 224 -9.54 -2.45 25.58
C ALA A 224 -9.97 -1.05 26.06
N VAL A 225 -9.14 -0.04 25.80
CA VAL A 225 -9.47 1.36 26.12
C VAL A 225 -10.34 1.99 25.03
N LEU A 226 -10.20 1.50 23.80
CA LEU A 226 -10.98 1.89 22.64
C LEU A 226 -11.25 0.66 21.76
N MET A 227 -12.39 0.66 21.06
CA MET A 227 -12.76 -0.39 20.12
C MET A 227 -13.31 0.22 18.84
N ALA A 228 -12.91 -0.30 17.68
CA ALA A 228 -13.54 -0.02 16.40
C ALA A 228 -14.15 -1.30 15.82
N LYS A 229 -15.44 -1.26 15.43
CA LYS A 229 -16.15 -2.46 14.94
C LYS A 229 -17.07 -2.12 13.78
N GLY A 230 -17.06 -2.96 12.75
CA GLY A 230 -17.97 -2.81 11.61
C GLY A 230 -17.50 -3.54 10.37
N ASN A 231 -17.48 -2.81 9.26
CA ASN A 231 -17.07 -3.26 7.94
C ASN A 231 -16.09 -2.23 7.36
N TRP A 232 -14.85 -2.65 7.10
CA TRP A 232 -13.78 -1.76 6.64
C TRP A 232 -14.02 -1.16 5.24
N SER A 233 -14.95 -1.72 4.47
CA SER A 233 -15.33 -1.23 3.15
C SER A 233 -16.63 -0.42 3.12
N GLU A 234 -17.39 -0.39 4.23
CA GLU A 234 -18.68 0.28 4.32
C GLU A 234 -18.70 1.31 5.45
N SER A 235 -18.75 0.86 6.70
CA SER A 235 -18.76 1.73 7.87
C SER A 235 -18.32 0.99 9.13
N PHE A 236 -17.74 1.72 10.07
CA PHE A 236 -17.38 1.20 11.38
C PHE A 236 -17.63 2.23 12.47
N THR A 237 -17.92 1.76 13.68
CA THR A 237 -18.19 2.57 14.86
C THR A 237 -17.03 2.43 15.84
N ILE A 238 -16.62 3.55 16.42
CA ILE A 238 -15.58 3.65 17.45
C ILE A 238 -16.26 3.91 18.80
N THR A 239 -15.90 3.12 19.81
CA THR A 239 -16.41 3.27 21.18
C THR A 239 -15.27 3.32 22.18
N ASP A 240 -15.51 3.96 23.33
CA ASP A 240 -14.63 3.87 24.49
C ASP A 240 -14.87 2.59 25.33
N SER A 241 -14.11 2.44 26.42
CA SER A 241 -14.23 1.32 27.35
C SER A 241 -15.57 1.23 28.08
N SER A 242 -16.36 2.32 28.14
CA SER A 242 -17.71 2.32 28.70
C SER A 242 -18.78 1.86 27.69
N GLY A 243 -18.39 1.71 26.42
CA GLY A 243 -19.30 1.44 25.31
C GLY A 243 -19.94 2.71 24.72
N GLN A 244 -19.53 3.90 25.17
CA GLN A 244 -19.98 5.16 24.57
C GLN A 244 -19.42 5.27 23.15
N THR A 245 -20.29 5.59 22.18
CA THR A 245 -19.88 5.87 20.81
C THR A 245 -19.15 7.21 20.74
N LEU A 246 -17.90 7.17 20.30
CA LEU A 246 -17.08 8.35 20.06
C LEU A 246 -17.22 8.85 18.61
N ASP A 247 -17.34 7.93 17.65
CA ASP A 247 -17.44 8.25 16.23
C ASP A 247 -18.09 7.08 15.45
N THR A 248 -18.67 7.38 14.29
CA THR A 248 -19.06 6.38 13.28
C THR A 248 -18.64 6.90 11.92
N TYR A 249 -17.70 6.19 11.30
CA TYR A 249 -17.14 6.58 10.01
C TYR A 249 -17.76 5.76 8.89
N ASN A 250 -18.25 6.45 7.86
CA ASN A 250 -18.81 5.84 6.66
C ASN A 250 -17.80 5.91 5.51
N VAL A 251 -17.06 4.82 5.31
CA VAL A 251 -16.09 4.64 4.22
C VAL A 251 -16.80 4.57 2.86
N ALA A 252 -18.04 4.08 2.83
CA ALA A 252 -18.83 3.93 1.60
C ALA A 252 -19.11 5.28 0.92
N SER A 253 -19.42 6.30 1.73
CA SER A 253 -19.78 7.65 1.29
C SER A 253 -18.66 8.68 1.43
N ALA A 254 -17.49 8.29 1.90
CA ALA A 254 -16.35 9.20 2.07
C ALA A 254 -15.86 9.71 0.70
N SER A 255 -15.69 11.02 0.59
CA SER A 255 -15.20 11.66 -0.64
C SER A 255 -13.68 11.69 -0.64
N ALA A 256 -13.07 10.91 -1.53
CA ALA A 256 -11.62 10.92 -1.73
C ALA A 256 -11.18 12.22 -2.41
N SER A 257 -10.03 12.75 -1.99
CA SER A 257 -9.40 13.89 -2.64
C SER A 257 -8.93 13.52 -4.05
N THR A 258 -9.05 14.46 -4.98
CA THR A 258 -8.52 14.26 -6.34
C THR A 258 -7.00 14.14 -6.28
N PHE A 259 -6.49 12.99 -6.71
CA PHE A 259 -5.06 12.74 -6.86
C PHE A 259 -4.53 13.37 -8.15
N ARG A 260 -3.54 14.24 -8.02
CA ARG A 260 -2.91 14.99 -9.12
C ARG A 260 -1.55 14.41 -9.44
N VAL A 261 -1.25 14.37 -10.73
CA VAL A 261 0.06 14.00 -11.28
C VAL A 261 0.37 14.95 -12.43
N PRO A 262 1.65 15.14 -12.80
CA PRO A 262 2.00 15.90 -14.00
C PRO A 262 1.36 15.31 -15.26
N GLU A 263 1.13 16.14 -16.27
CA GLU A 263 0.70 15.69 -17.60
C GLU A 263 1.70 14.69 -18.19
N ILE A 264 1.22 13.77 -19.04
CA ILE A 264 2.02 12.65 -19.58
C ILE A 264 3.29 13.15 -20.30
N GLU A 265 3.20 14.29 -20.98
CA GLU A 265 4.31 14.92 -21.69
C GLU A 265 5.41 15.38 -20.72
N GLN A 266 5.03 15.85 -19.53
CA GLN A 266 5.92 16.37 -18.48
C GLN A 266 6.49 15.25 -17.58
N GLN A 267 5.89 14.07 -17.62
CA GLN A 267 6.37 12.92 -16.86
C GLN A 267 7.73 12.41 -17.38
N ASP A 268 8.57 11.89 -16.48
CA ASP A 268 9.77 11.14 -16.81
C ASP A 268 9.40 9.82 -17.50
N PRO A 269 10.20 9.31 -18.48
CA PRO A 269 9.94 8.02 -19.11
C PRO A 269 9.73 6.84 -18.14
N TRP A 270 10.31 6.90 -16.93
CA TRP A 270 10.19 5.87 -15.89
C TRP A 270 8.95 6.02 -15.00
N GLU A 271 8.17 7.09 -15.17
CA GLU A 271 6.90 7.23 -14.47
C GLU A 271 5.83 6.30 -15.04
N SER A 272 5.11 5.64 -14.13
CA SER A 272 4.17 4.56 -14.40
C SER A 272 3.18 4.88 -15.51
N ARG A 273 2.48 6.02 -15.45
CA ARG A 273 1.46 6.37 -16.44
C ARG A 273 2.05 6.65 -17.83
N LYS A 274 3.25 7.24 -17.90
CA LYS A 274 3.96 7.44 -19.17
C LYS A 274 4.45 6.12 -19.76
N ALA A 275 5.14 5.31 -18.95
CA ALA A 275 5.67 4.01 -19.36
C ALA A 275 4.55 3.04 -19.81
N TRP A 276 3.42 3.03 -19.11
CA TRP A 276 2.27 2.18 -19.42
C TRP A 276 1.24 2.82 -20.35
N SER A 277 1.45 4.05 -20.83
CA SER A 277 0.48 4.83 -21.62
C SER A 277 -0.12 4.06 -22.81
N GLY A 278 0.71 3.31 -23.55
CA GLY A 278 0.24 2.49 -24.66
C GLY A 278 -0.72 1.37 -24.23
N VAL A 279 -0.47 0.75 -23.07
CA VAL A 279 -1.32 -0.30 -22.51
C VAL A 279 -2.62 0.30 -21.96
N ILE A 280 -2.53 1.40 -21.21
CA ILE A 280 -3.67 2.12 -20.62
C ILE A 280 -4.62 2.59 -21.72
N ASN A 281 -4.10 3.23 -22.78
CA ASN A 281 -4.90 3.67 -23.92
C ASN A 281 -5.61 2.50 -24.63
N GLY A 282 -4.94 1.35 -24.76
CA GLY A 282 -5.54 0.13 -25.30
C GLY A 282 -6.69 -0.39 -24.44
N ILE A 283 -6.54 -0.37 -23.11
CA ILE A 283 -7.58 -0.76 -22.14
C ILE A 283 -8.80 0.15 -22.30
N HIS A 284 -8.59 1.47 -22.33
CA HIS A 284 -9.68 2.45 -22.45
C HIS A 284 -10.43 2.34 -23.79
N ARG A 285 -9.74 1.99 -24.87
CA ARG A 285 -10.35 1.75 -26.19
C ARG A 285 -11.01 0.37 -26.33
N GLY A 286 -10.87 -0.51 -25.34
CA GLY A 286 -11.33 -1.89 -25.43
C GLY A 286 -10.57 -2.74 -26.47
N ASN A 287 -9.39 -2.29 -26.92
CA ASN A 287 -8.62 -2.98 -27.96
C ASN A 287 -7.64 -3.99 -27.33
N MET A 288 -8.13 -5.22 -27.12
CA MET A 288 -7.37 -6.25 -26.41
C MET A 288 -6.10 -6.71 -27.16
N GLN A 289 -6.09 -6.64 -28.49
CA GLN A 289 -4.91 -6.98 -29.29
C GLN A 289 -3.81 -5.92 -29.12
N ASP A 290 -4.19 -4.64 -29.10
CA ASP A 290 -3.25 -3.55 -28.85
C ASP A 290 -2.69 -3.62 -27.42
N VAL A 291 -3.54 -3.87 -26.42
CA VAL A 291 -3.11 -4.10 -25.02
C VAL A 291 -2.05 -5.19 -24.94
N ALA A 292 -2.31 -6.37 -25.53
CA ALA A 292 -1.37 -7.48 -25.52
C ALA A 292 -0.04 -7.11 -26.22
N THR A 293 -0.11 -6.42 -27.35
CA THR A 293 1.06 -6.01 -28.14
C THR A 293 1.93 -5.00 -27.38
N LYS A 294 1.33 -3.93 -26.83
CA LYS A 294 2.04 -2.88 -26.09
C LYS A 294 2.63 -3.40 -24.79
N LYS A 295 1.88 -4.24 -24.07
CA LYS A 295 2.35 -4.90 -22.84
C LYS A 295 3.56 -5.79 -23.14
N SER A 296 3.46 -6.64 -24.16
CA SER A 296 4.58 -7.50 -24.58
C SER A 296 5.81 -6.71 -24.97
N LYS A 297 5.65 -5.57 -25.66
CA LYS A 297 6.76 -4.69 -26.03
C LYS A 297 7.52 -4.19 -24.80
N LEU A 298 6.82 -3.64 -23.81
CA LEU A 298 7.46 -3.14 -22.59
C LEU A 298 8.10 -4.27 -21.78
N GLU A 299 7.40 -5.39 -21.58
CA GLU A 299 7.92 -6.53 -20.81
C GLU A 299 9.14 -7.17 -21.46
N ASN A 300 9.17 -7.28 -22.80
CA ASN A 300 10.33 -7.79 -23.52
C ASN A 300 11.52 -6.82 -23.39
N ALA A 301 11.30 -5.51 -23.53
CA ALA A 301 12.35 -4.53 -23.35
C ALA A 301 12.96 -4.59 -21.94
N GLN A 302 12.12 -4.74 -20.91
CA GLN A 302 12.56 -4.93 -19.52
C GLN A 302 13.30 -6.25 -19.29
N ARG A 303 12.98 -7.31 -20.04
CA ARG A 303 13.76 -8.56 -20.02
C ARG A 303 15.13 -8.37 -20.67
N GLU A 304 15.23 -7.64 -21.77
CA GLU A 304 16.51 -7.36 -22.43
C GLU A 304 17.40 -6.45 -21.57
N LEU A 305 16.84 -5.38 -20.97
CA LEU A 305 17.58 -4.51 -20.05
C LEU A 305 18.19 -5.31 -18.88
N ARG A 306 17.47 -6.25 -18.29
CA ARG A 306 18.00 -7.04 -17.17
C ARG A 306 19.15 -7.99 -17.53
N LYS A 307 19.37 -8.27 -18.82
CA LYS A 307 20.53 -9.04 -19.28
C LYS A 307 21.80 -8.20 -19.35
N LEU A 308 21.69 -6.88 -19.43
CA LEU A 308 22.83 -5.97 -19.53
C LEU A 308 23.48 -5.78 -18.14
N PRO A 309 24.83 -5.80 -18.03
CA PRO A 309 25.51 -5.69 -16.74
C PRO A 309 25.18 -4.43 -15.92
N GLU A 310 24.81 -3.32 -16.56
CA GLU A 310 24.53 -2.03 -15.94
C GLU A 310 23.08 -1.87 -15.46
N THR A 311 22.15 -2.66 -16.03
CA THR A 311 20.72 -2.66 -15.69
C THR A 311 20.24 -4.01 -15.15
N ALA A 312 21.17 -4.93 -14.86
CA ALA A 312 20.91 -6.16 -14.13
C ALA A 312 20.32 -5.86 -12.74
N GLU A 313 19.43 -6.72 -12.28
CA GLU A 313 18.65 -6.50 -11.06
C GLU A 313 19.51 -6.34 -9.81
N GLU A 314 20.61 -7.10 -9.70
CA GLU A 314 21.54 -7.04 -8.56
C GLU A 314 22.32 -5.73 -8.50
N LYS A 315 22.44 -5.03 -9.63
CA LYS A 315 23.15 -3.76 -9.75
C LYS A 315 22.22 -2.57 -9.88
N TRP A 316 20.91 -2.82 -9.98
CA TRP A 316 19.92 -1.76 -10.09
C TRP A 316 19.93 -0.89 -8.84
N ARG A 317 20.05 0.43 -9.06
CA ARG A 317 20.01 1.42 -7.99
C ARG A 317 18.68 2.17 -8.07
N PRO A 318 17.79 2.01 -7.09
CA PRO A 318 16.56 2.80 -7.03
C PRO A 318 16.87 4.29 -6.93
N LEU A 319 15.98 5.13 -7.46
CA LEU A 319 16.11 6.58 -7.50
C LEU A 319 15.85 7.23 -6.14
N PHE A 320 14.77 6.82 -5.47
CA PHE A 320 14.23 7.49 -4.27
C PHE A 320 14.49 6.72 -2.98
N PHE A 321 14.89 5.45 -3.09
CA PHE A 321 15.08 4.58 -1.93
C PHE A 321 16.49 4.01 -1.87
N ARG A 322 16.97 3.82 -0.65
CA ARG A 322 18.20 3.07 -0.37
C ARG A 322 17.86 1.75 0.30
N LYS A 323 18.69 0.75 0.00
CA LYS A 323 18.62 -0.57 0.60
C LYS A 323 19.40 -0.57 1.91
N GLU A 324 18.73 -0.86 3.01
CA GLU A 324 19.35 -1.12 4.31
C GLU A 324 19.26 -2.62 4.64
N ASN A 325 20.11 -3.08 5.56
CA ASN A 325 20.06 -4.44 6.11
C ASN A 325 19.41 -4.50 7.50
N GLN A 326 18.98 -3.36 8.03
CA GLN A 326 18.37 -3.23 9.35
C GLN A 326 17.47 -2.00 9.39
N ASN A 327 16.52 -1.98 10.31
CA ASN A 327 15.72 -0.80 10.62
C ASN A 327 15.40 -0.85 12.12
N ALA A 328 16.23 -0.17 12.92
CA ALA A 328 16.17 -0.23 14.38
C ALA A 328 14.79 0.13 14.94
N MET A 329 14.09 1.09 14.32
CA MET A 329 12.74 1.48 14.74
C MET A 329 11.74 0.35 14.47
N ALA A 330 11.74 -0.20 13.25
CA ALA A 330 10.87 -1.32 12.90
C ALA A 330 11.17 -2.56 13.75
N GLU A 331 12.44 -2.88 13.99
CA GLU A 331 12.88 -3.98 14.85
C GLU A 331 12.34 -3.82 16.28
N ARG A 332 12.47 -2.61 16.85
CA ARG A 332 11.94 -2.28 18.18
C ARG A 332 10.44 -2.48 18.25
N LEU A 333 9.68 -1.95 17.28
CA LEU A 333 8.22 -2.04 17.29
C LEU A 333 7.70 -3.45 17.00
N LEU A 334 8.35 -4.20 16.11
CA LEU A 334 8.02 -5.61 15.84
C LEU A 334 8.26 -6.49 17.07
N ALA A 335 9.32 -6.23 17.84
CA ALA A 335 9.65 -7.00 19.03
C ALA A 335 8.54 -6.92 20.11
N ILE A 336 7.82 -5.80 20.21
CA ILE A 336 6.69 -5.61 21.15
C ILE A 336 5.58 -6.65 20.91
N VAL A 337 5.39 -7.08 19.67
CA VAL A 337 4.40 -8.10 19.28
C VAL A 337 5.04 -9.45 18.97
N GLY A 338 6.26 -9.68 19.45
CA GLY A 338 6.97 -10.95 19.30
C GLY A 338 7.37 -11.29 17.85
N LYS A 339 7.41 -10.28 16.97
CA LYS A 339 7.83 -10.44 15.57
C LYS A 339 9.28 -9.97 15.41
N THR A 340 9.95 -10.44 14.36
CA THR A 340 11.32 -10.04 14.02
C THR A 340 11.36 -9.54 12.59
N LEU A 341 12.13 -8.49 12.34
CA LEU A 341 12.35 -8.00 10.99
C LEU A 341 13.26 -8.96 10.23
N ASN A 342 12.84 -9.36 9.02
CA ASN A 342 13.69 -10.10 8.09
C ASN A 342 13.82 -9.34 6.76
N PRO A 343 14.87 -8.52 6.59
CA PRO A 343 15.09 -7.75 5.37
C PRO A 343 15.29 -8.62 4.13
N ALA A 344 15.77 -9.85 4.27
CA ALA A 344 16.01 -10.74 3.14
C ALA A 344 14.71 -11.06 2.38
N ASP A 345 13.58 -11.15 3.10
CA ASP A 345 12.28 -11.46 2.50
C ASP A 345 11.82 -10.39 1.51
N THR A 346 12.30 -9.16 1.65
CA THR A 346 11.93 -7.99 0.84
C THR A 346 13.12 -7.42 0.08
N ARG A 347 14.20 -8.20 -0.05
CA ARG A 347 15.47 -7.80 -0.69
C ARG A 347 16.14 -6.59 -0.04
N GLY A 348 15.77 -6.23 1.19
CA GLY A 348 16.29 -5.11 1.95
C GLY A 348 15.21 -4.48 2.84
N ALA A 349 15.64 -3.75 3.87
CA ALA A 349 14.79 -2.79 4.55
C ALA A 349 14.89 -1.47 3.75
N TRP A 350 13.87 -1.13 2.99
CA TRP A 350 13.92 0.03 2.09
C TRP A 350 13.61 1.31 2.86
N LYS A 351 14.48 2.30 2.74
CA LYS A 351 14.37 3.62 3.37
C LYS A 351 14.32 4.71 2.32
N PHE A 352 13.48 5.72 2.54
CA PHE A 352 13.47 6.90 1.68
C PHE A 352 14.80 7.66 1.79
N ASP A 353 15.34 8.09 0.64
CA ASP A 353 16.57 8.87 0.54
C ASP A 353 16.25 10.30 0.11
N GLY A 354 15.86 11.14 1.09
CA GLY A 354 15.48 12.53 0.85
C GLY A 354 16.61 13.39 0.27
N GLY A 355 17.86 13.12 0.65
CA GLY A 355 19.03 13.84 0.12
C GLY A 355 19.23 13.55 -1.37
N LYS A 356 19.13 12.28 -1.76
CA LYS A 356 19.17 11.89 -3.17
C LYS A 356 17.97 12.43 -3.93
N ALA A 357 16.75 12.28 -3.39
CA ALA A 357 15.52 12.74 -4.00
C ALA A 357 15.56 14.24 -4.33
N ALA A 358 16.08 15.07 -3.42
CA ALA A 358 16.21 16.51 -3.60
C ALA A 358 17.22 16.91 -4.71
N SER A 359 18.13 16.01 -5.09
CA SER A 359 19.16 16.25 -6.11
C SER A 359 18.81 15.68 -7.50
N LEU A 360 17.66 15.01 -7.64
CA LEU A 360 17.27 14.38 -8.90
C LEU A 360 16.77 15.41 -9.91
N GLU A 361 17.32 15.37 -11.12
CA GLU A 361 16.87 16.16 -12.27
C GLU A 361 16.26 15.23 -13.33
N ARG A 362 15.14 15.65 -13.93
CA ARG A 362 14.53 14.92 -15.05
C ARG A 362 15.27 15.23 -16.36
N PRO A 363 15.50 14.24 -17.25
CA PRO A 363 15.17 12.83 -17.08
C PRO A 363 16.10 12.12 -16.09
N TRP A 364 15.54 11.40 -15.11
CA TRP A 364 16.27 10.83 -13.98
C TRP A 364 17.37 9.85 -14.38
N ARG A 365 17.19 9.18 -15.53
CA ARG A 365 18.11 8.16 -16.05
C ARG A 365 18.72 8.55 -17.41
N LYS A 366 18.78 9.87 -17.70
CA LYS A 366 19.37 10.42 -18.94
C LYS A 366 18.72 9.79 -20.18
N GLU A 367 19.50 9.06 -20.98
CA GLU A 367 19.08 8.45 -22.24
C GLU A 367 18.41 7.07 -22.06
N LEU A 368 18.51 6.47 -20.87
CA LEU A 368 17.94 5.17 -20.59
C LEU A 368 16.43 5.30 -20.34
N THR A 369 15.62 4.53 -21.07
CA THR A 369 14.16 4.47 -20.90
C THR A 369 13.71 3.06 -20.50
N PRO A 370 12.46 2.88 -20.03
CA PRO A 370 11.91 1.54 -19.80
C PRO A 370 11.83 0.66 -21.06
N TYR A 371 11.99 1.24 -22.25
CA TYR A 371 12.01 0.52 -23.51
C TYR A 371 13.43 0.20 -24.03
N GLY A 372 14.48 0.59 -23.29
CA GLY A 372 15.87 0.49 -23.73
C GLY A 372 16.60 1.84 -23.74
N GLY A 373 17.92 1.81 -23.96
CA GLY A 373 18.71 2.98 -24.36
C GLY A 373 18.45 3.33 -25.83
N SER A 374 18.69 4.59 -26.19
CA SER A 374 18.65 5.07 -27.58
C SER A 374 19.74 4.43 -28.43
#